data_AF-A0A399EMV4-F1
#
_entry.id   AF-A0A399EMV4-F1
#
_cell.length_a   1.000
_cell.length_b   1.000
_cell.length_c   1.000
_cell.angle_alpha   90.00
_cell.angle_beta   90.00
_cell.angle_gamma   90.00
#
_symmetry.space_group_name_H-M   'P 1'
#
loop_
_entity.id
_entity.type
_entity.pdbx_description
1 polymer ?
#
loop_
_entity_poly.entity_id
_entity_poly.type
_entity_poly.pdbx_seq_one_letter_code
_entity_poly.pdbx_strand_id
1 'polypeptide(L)'
;MNPPKCNDVDYIHFLIAAQRVFTCSEAARCQPEGPAHDAFTRLLQRQPPDTEALWQEARALVEPTRGLLVLDDTTLDKPYARRMELVTYH
;
A
#
# COMPACT_ATOMS: atom_id res chain seq x y z
N MET A 1 23.95 -10.66 0.53
CA MET A 1 22.94 -9.58 0.67
C MET A 1 22.86 -9.23 2.15
N ASN A 2 22.86 -7.96 2.55
CA ASN A 2 22.66 -7.61 3.96
C ASN A 2 21.26 -8.04 4.41
N PRO A 3 21.10 -8.51 5.67
CA PRO A 3 19.78 -8.85 6.19
C PRO A 3 18.86 -7.62 6.14
N PRO A 4 17.54 -7.83 5.90
CA PRO A 4 16.58 -6.74 5.94
C PRO A 4 16.62 -6.06 7.33
N LYS A 5 16.61 -4.72 7.33
CA LYS A 5 16.65 -3.92 8.56
C LYS A 5 15.25 -3.64 9.16
N CYS A 6 14.20 -3.97 8.43
CA CYS A 6 12.80 -3.83 8.79
C CYS A 6 12.00 -4.98 8.17
N ASN A 7 10.86 -5.31 8.75
CA ASN A 7 9.90 -6.28 8.23
C ASN A 7 8.57 -5.61 7.85
N ASP A 8 7.65 -6.40 7.33
CA ASP A 8 6.29 -6.00 6.96
C ASP A 8 5.49 -5.47 8.16
N VAL A 9 5.56 -6.14 9.31
CA VAL A 9 4.86 -5.73 10.54
C VAL A 9 5.26 -4.32 10.98
N ASP A 10 6.54 -3.96 10.88
CA ASP A 10 7.04 -2.61 11.21
C ASP A 10 6.35 -1.52 10.36
N TYR A 11 6.19 -1.79 9.06
CA TYR A 11 5.55 -0.86 8.14
C TYR A 11 4.03 -0.85 8.28
N ILE A 12 3.41 -2.01 8.55
CA ILE A 12 1.96 -2.12 8.80
C ILE A 12 1.58 -1.33 10.06
N HIS A 13 2.33 -1.46 11.15
CA HIS A 13 2.08 -0.67 12.35
C HIS A 13 2.21 0.83 12.10
N PHE A 14 3.20 1.24 11.30
CA PHE A 14 3.29 2.63 10.85
C PHE A 14 2.05 3.06 10.07
N LEU A 15 1.57 2.27 9.11
CA LEU A 15 0.38 2.59 8.31
C LEU A 15 -0.89 2.69 9.16
N ILE A 16 -1.04 1.83 10.17
CA ILE A 16 -2.17 1.87 11.11
C ILE A 16 -2.12 3.12 11.99
N ALA A 17 -0.92 3.54 12.41
CA ALA A 17 -0.75 4.70 13.29
C ALA A 17 -0.76 6.04 12.53
N ALA A 18 -0.27 6.07 11.30
CA ALA A 18 -0.22 7.27 10.47
C ALA A 18 -1.64 7.67 10.02
N GLN A 19 -1.94 8.96 10.10
CA GLN A 19 -3.29 9.46 9.76
C GLN A 19 -3.32 10.26 8.45
N ARG A 20 -2.17 10.75 7.98
CA ARG A 20 -2.12 11.74 6.89
C ARG A 20 -0.97 11.54 5.90
N VAL A 21 0.21 11.16 6.37
CA VAL A 21 1.42 11.05 5.55
C VAL A 21 1.96 9.64 5.68
N PHE A 22 1.98 8.92 4.56
CA PHE A 22 2.30 7.49 4.51
C PHE A 22 3.60 7.23 3.74
N THR A 23 4.54 8.17 3.79
CA THR A 23 5.80 8.08 3.05
C THR A 23 6.85 7.30 3.85
N CYS A 24 7.78 6.63 3.16
CA CYS A 24 8.91 5.97 3.83
C CYS A 24 9.79 6.94 4.62
N SER A 25 9.85 8.22 4.20
CA SER A 25 10.53 9.28 4.94
C SER A 25 9.81 9.62 6.24
N GLU A 26 8.48 9.59 6.24
CA GLU A 26 7.69 9.76 7.46
C GLU A 26 7.84 8.57 8.39
N ALA A 27 7.79 7.34 7.86
CA ALA A 27 8.03 6.12 8.64
C ALA A 27 9.39 6.16 9.38
N ALA A 28 10.43 6.65 8.73
CA ALA A 28 11.75 6.82 9.36
C ALA A 28 11.77 7.98 10.37
N ARG A 29 11.07 9.08 10.09
CA ARG A 29 11.01 10.24 11.00
C ARG A 29 10.31 9.91 12.32
N CYS A 30 9.24 9.13 12.28
CA CYS A 30 8.51 8.73 13.49
C CYS A 30 9.22 7.60 14.28
N GLN A 31 10.33 7.06 13.77
CA GLN A 31 11.14 6.01 14.40
C GLN A 31 12.63 6.42 14.41
N PRO A 32 13.06 7.37 15.25
CA PRO A 32 14.41 7.95 15.18
C PRO A 32 15.55 6.95 15.42
N GLU A 33 15.32 5.93 16.24
CA GLU A 33 16.26 4.82 16.50
C GLU A 33 16.03 3.62 15.55
N GLY A 34 15.08 3.75 14.63
CA GLY A 34 14.61 2.69 13.75
C GLY A 34 15.25 2.69 12.36
N PRO A 35 14.65 1.93 11.42
CA PRO A 35 15.12 1.81 10.06
C PRO A 35 15.05 3.14 9.31
N ALA A 36 16.08 3.44 8.50
CA ALA A 36 16.05 4.57 7.59
C ALA A 36 15.04 4.34 6.45
N HIS A 37 14.62 5.43 5.80
CA HIS A 37 13.58 5.41 4.75
C HIS A 37 13.92 4.46 3.58
N ASP A 38 15.20 4.29 3.27
CA ASP A 38 15.70 3.41 2.21
C ASP A 38 15.52 1.91 2.55
N ALA A 39 15.46 1.55 3.84
CA ALA A 39 15.14 0.19 4.28
C ALA A 39 13.69 -0.15 3.94
N PHE A 40 12.74 0.75 4.25
CA PHE A 40 11.33 0.58 3.90
C PHE A 40 11.13 0.54 2.38
N THR A 41 11.79 1.43 1.61
CA THR A 41 11.73 1.38 0.15
C THR A 41 12.17 0.02 -0.40
N ARG A 42 13.28 -0.54 0.12
CA ARG A 42 13.76 -1.87 -0.30
C ARG A 42 12.82 -2.99 0.11
N LEU A 43 12.19 -2.90 1.30
CA LEU A 43 11.19 -3.87 1.76
C LEU A 43 10.02 -3.91 0.76
N LEU A 44 9.43 -2.76 0.46
CA LEU A 44 8.28 -2.64 -0.45
C LEU A 44 8.62 -3.10 -1.88
N GLN A 45 9.84 -2.81 -2.37
CA GLN A 45 10.27 -3.26 -3.70
C GLN A 45 10.51 -4.77 -3.80
N ARG A 46 10.79 -5.46 -2.68
CA ARG A 46 11.02 -6.91 -2.65
C ARG A 46 9.73 -7.72 -2.58
N GLN A 47 8.63 -7.10 -2.16
CA GLN A 47 7.34 -7.74 -1.97
C GLN A 47 6.42 -7.34 -3.12
N PRO A 48 6.38 -8.10 -4.24
CA PRO A 48 5.30 -7.92 -5.19
C PRO A 48 3.97 -8.21 -4.47
N PRO A 49 2.93 -7.38 -4.68
CA PRO A 49 1.63 -7.64 -4.07
C PRO A 49 1.09 -8.98 -4.59
N ASP A 50 0.89 -9.94 -3.70
CA ASP A 50 0.23 -11.21 -4.01
C ASP A 50 -1.28 -10.98 -3.94
N THR A 51 -1.87 -10.67 -5.10
CA THR A 51 -3.30 -10.43 -5.22
C THR A 51 -4.13 -11.68 -4.93
N GLU A 52 -3.57 -12.88 -5.14
CA GLU A 52 -4.26 -14.14 -4.88
C GLU A 52 -4.33 -14.41 -3.38
N ALA A 53 -3.21 -14.25 -2.66
CA ALA A 53 -3.21 -14.37 -1.20
C ALA A 53 -4.19 -13.39 -0.55
N LEU A 54 -4.20 -12.12 -1.00
CA LEU A 54 -5.15 -11.12 -0.53
C LEU A 54 -6.60 -11.53 -0.79
N TRP A 55 -6.90 -12.07 -1.98
CA TRP A 55 -8.24 -12.55 -2.32
C TRP A 55 -8.67 -13.74 -1.44
N GLN A 56 -7.76 -14.68 -1.17
CA GLN A 56 -8.07 -15.84 -0.31
C GLN A 56 -8.40 -15.43 1.12
N GLU A 57 -7.82 -14.35 1.64
CA GLU A 57 -8.20 -13.77 2.93
C GLU A 57 -9.53 -13.02 2.85
N ALA A 58 -9.72 -12.18 1.83
CA ALA A 58 -10.88 -11.30 1.71
C ALA A 58 -12.17 -12.01 1.31
N ARG A 59 -12.10 -13.13 0.57
CA ARG A 59 -13.28 -13.84 0.02
C ARG A 59 -14.34 -14.21 1.06
N ALA A 60 -13.94 -14.46 2.30
CA ALA A 60 -14.87 -14.81 3.39
C ALA A 60 -15.72 -13.62 3.83
N LEU A 61 -15.27 -12.40 3.54
CA LEU A 61 -15.95 -11.14 3.86
C LEU A 61 -16.84 -10.65 2.70
N VAL A 62 -16.80 -11.31 1.55
CA VAL A 62 -17.53 -10.93 0.34
C VAL A 62 -18.73 -11.87 0.15
N GLU A 63 -19.90 -11.32 -0.16
CA GLU A 63 -21.09 -12.09 -0.52
C GLU A 63 -21.33 -11.98 -2.05
N PRO A 64 -20.86 -12.94 -2.88
CA PRO A 64 -20.81 -12.74 -4.34
C PRO A 64 -22.17 -12.65 -5.03
N THR A 65 -23.24 -13.13 -4.36
CA THR A 65 -24.61 -13.15 -4.89
C THR A 65 -25.40 -11.90 -4.52
N ARG A 66 -24.83 -11.00 -3.73
CA ARG A 66 -25.44 -9.72 -3.33
C ARG A 66 -24.47 -8.59 -3.63
N GLY A 67 -25.00 -7.41 -3.86
CA GLY A 67 -24.19 -6.26 -4.25
C GLY A 67 -24.86 -4.95 -3.88
N LEU A 68 -24.03 -3.91 -3.84
CA LEU A 68 -24.44 -2.52 -3.70
C LEU A 68 -24.02 -1.81 -4.98
N LEU A 69 -24.89 -0.96 -5.52
CA LEU A 69 -24.48 -0.02 -6.56
C LEU A 69 -23.75 1.14 -5.87
N VAL A 70 -22.43 1.17 -6.00
CA VAL A 70 -21.60 2.29 -5.55
C VAL A 70 -21.24 3.11 -6.78
N LEU A 71 -21.77 4.33 -6.85
CA LEU A 71 -21.35 5.31 -7.85
C LEU A 71 -20.17 6.07 -7.27
N ASP A 72 -18.98 5.80 -7.79
CA ASP A 72 -17.74 6.48 -7.44
C ASP A 72 -17.28 7.28 -8.66
N ASP A 73 -17.29 8.60 -8.54
CA ASP A 73 -16.79 9.55 -9.56
C ASP A 73 -15.37 10.05 -9.22
N THR A 74 -14.72 9.47 -8.21
CA THR A 74 -13.37 9.89 -7.82
C THR A 74 -12.33 9.44 -8.85
N THR A 75 -11.49 10.38 -9.26
CA THR A 75 -10.31 10.10 -10.08
C THR A 75 -9.07 10.15 -9.20
N LEU A 76 -8.25 9.10 -9.27
CA LEU A 76 -6.93 9.12 -8.63
C LEU A 76 -5.91 9.69 -9.62
N ASP A 77 -5.50 10.94 -9.40
CA ASP A 77 -4.45 11.58 -10.17
C ASP A 77 -3.12 10.84 -10.00
N LYS A 78 -2.59 10.33 -11.12
CA LYS A 78 -1.29 9.63 -11.19
C LYS A 78 -0.38 10.33 -12.20
N PRO A 79 0.03 11.59 -11.97
CA PRO A 79 0.76 12.41 -12.95
C PRO A 79 2.11 11.81 -13.37
N TYR A 80 2.65 10.85 -12.62
CA TYR A 80 3.93 10.18 -12.89
C TYR A 80 3.79 8.73 -13.37
N ALA A 81 2.57 8.22 -13.54
CA ALA A 81 2.38 6.86 -14.03
C ALA A 81 2.69 6.78 -15.53
N ARG A 82 3.53 5.81 -15.90
CA ARG A 82 3.98 5.61 -17.29
C ARG A 82 3.16 4.57 -18.05
N ARG A 83 2.31 3.82 -17.34
CA ARG A 83 1.41 2.80 -17.87
C ARG A 83 0.07 2.98 -17.18
N MET A 84 -0.88 3.57 -17.90
CA MET A 84 -2.25 3.74 -17.44
C MET A 84 -3.18 3.28 -18.55
N GLU A 85 -4.29 2.64 -18.16
CA GLU A 85 -5.43 2.44 -19.05
C GLU A 85 -6.12 3.78 -19.33
N LEU A 86 -7.01 3.79 -20.32
CA LEU A 86 -7.70 5.01 -20.75
C LEU A 86 -8.62 5.50 -19.63
N VAL A 87 -8.26 6.60 -18.98
CA VAL A 87 -9.15 7.30 -18.04
C VAL A 87 -9.95 8.31 -18.86
N THR A 88 -11.27 8.16 -18.90
CA THR A 88 -12.14 9.07 -19.65
C THR A 88 -12.12 10.46 -19.02
N TYR A 89 -12.19 11.50 -19.86
CA TYR A 89 -12.51 12.84 -19.39
C TYR A 89 -14.01 12.93 -19.12
N HIS A 90 -14.40 13.39 -17.93
CA HIS A 90 -15.77 13.76 -17.58
C HIS A 90 -15.98 15.27 -17.80
#